data_AF-A0A2Z4FHY5-F1
#
_entry.id   AF-A0A2Z4FHY5-F1
#
_cell.length_a   1.000
_cell.length_b   1.000
_cell.length_c   1.000
_cell.angle_alpha   90.00
_cell.angle_beta   90.00
_cell.angle_gamma   90.00
#
_symmetry.space_group_name_H-M   'P 1'
#
loop_
_entity.id
_entity.type
_entity.pdbx_description
1 polymer ?
#
loop_
_entity_poly.entity_id
_entity_poly.type
_entity_poly.pdbx_seq_one_letter_code
_entity_poly.pdbx_strand_id
1 'polypeptide(L)'
;MANTTFYLFKSEDATRAETAVGHGSDVEFPATIGGWTEVLDCRHTPYTEKSIAENCEFAQTVRKVYILVNEAQLSKEQHPSS
;
A
#
# COMPACT_ATOMS: atom_id res chain seq x y z
N MET A 1 20.39 -3.78 -9.71
CA MET A 1 19.42 -2.87 -9.06
C MET A 1 18.79 -3.66 -7.93
N ALA A 2 18.67 -3.10 -6.72
CA ALA A 2 18.10 -3.82 -5.60
C ALA A 2 16.56 -3.81 -5.73
N ASN A 3 15.94 -4.98 -5.61
CA ASN A 3 14.48 -5.09 -5.59
C ASN A 3 13.97 -4.54 -4.27
N THR A 4 12.89 -3.76 -4.31
CA THR A 4 12.25 -3.23 -3.10
C THR A 4 10.94 -3.96 -2.85
N THR A 5 10.68 -4.39 -1.62
CA THR A 5 9.40 -5.00 -1.27
C THR A 5 8.39 -3.92 -0.89
N PHE A 6 7.21 -3.99 -1.47
CA PHE A 6 6.05 -3.18 -1.08
C PHE A 6 4.93 -4.08 -0.55
N TYR A 7 4.01 -3.49 0.19
CA TYR A 7 2.94 -4.21 0.88
C TYR A 7 1.59 -3.75 0.40
N LEU A 8 0.71 -4.71 0.12
CA LEU A 8 -0.66 -4.49 -0.28
C LEU A 8 -1.59 -4.74 0.90
N PHE A 9 -2.44 -3.76 1.19
CA PHE A 9 -3.50 -3.87 2.19
C PHE A 9 -4.84 -3.76 1.51
N LYS A 10 -5.80 -4.59 1.93
CA LYS A 10 -7.18 -4.49 1.45
C LYS A 10 -7.82 -3.22 1.98
N SER A 11 -8.46 -2.47 1.11
CA SER A 11 -9.15 -1.25 1.52
C SER A 11 -10.34 -1.54 2.41
N GLU A 12 -11.02 -2.68 2.24
CA GLU A 12 -12.23 -3.07 2.97
C GLU A 12 -12.01 -3.19 4.50
N ASP A 13 -10.93 -3.85 4.92
CA ASP A 13 -10.70 -4.24 6.31
C ASP A 13 -9.30 -3.87 6.85
N ALA A 14 -8.49 -3.16 6.05
CA ALA A 14 -7.11 -2.80 6.35
C ALA A 14 -6.23 -4.01 6.73
N THR A 15 -6.55 -5.22 6.25
CA THR A 15 -5.70 -6.40 6.43
C THR A 15 -4.65 -6.50 5.33
N ARG A 16 -3.46 -6.99 5.69
CA ARG A 16 -2.39 -7.25 4.71
C ARG A 16 -2.79 -8.41 3.80
N ALA A 17 -2.82 -8.17 2.50
CA ALA A 17 -3.14 -9.17 1.49
C ALA A 17 -1.87 -9.85 0.98
N GLU A 18 -1.04 -9.11 0.25
CA GLU A 18 0.11 -9.63 -0.49
C GLU A 18 1.27 -8.62 -0.50
N THR A 19 2.34 -8.96 -1.22
CA THR A 19 3.49 -8.08 -1.44
C THR A 19 3.69 -7.83 -2.93
N ALA A 20 4.11 -6.63 -3.29
CA ALA A 20 4.52 -6.29 -4.65
C ALA A 20 6.03 -6.06 -4.70
N VAL A 21 6.64 -6.26 -5.86
CA VAL A 21 8.09 -6.11 -6.05
C VAL A 21 8.37 -4.86 -6.89
N GLY A 22 9.16 -3.95 -6.34
CA GLY A 22 9.64 -2.75 -7.01
C GLY A 22 10.92 -3.01 -7.81
N HIS A 23 10.88 -2.63 -9.09
CA HIS A 23 12.02 -2.67 -10.02
C HIS A 23 12.35 -1.25 -10.49
N GLY A 24 13.09 -0.50 -9.69
CA GLY A 24 13.37 0.92 -9.98
C GLY A 24 12.09 1.76 -9.91
N SER A 25 11.61 2.24 -11.06
CA SER A 25 10.36 3.01 -11.17
C SER A 25 9.11 2.17 -11.36
N ASP A 26 9.25 0.86 -11.62
CA ASP A 26 8.13 -0.03 -11.88
C ASP A 26 7.74 -0.86 -10.64
N VAL A 27 6.49 -1.32 -10.61
CA VAL A 27 5.95 -2.20 -9.57
C VAL A 27 5.31 -3.40 -10.22
N GLU A 28 5.86 -4.56 -9.92
CA GLU A 28 5.32 -5.86 -10.30
C GLU A 28 4.33 -6.32 -9.22
N PHE A 29 3.06 -6.43 -9.61
CA PHE A 29 2.00 -6.94 -8.74
C PHE A 29 1.83 -8.46 -8.90
N PRO A 30 1.41 -9.16 -7.83
CA PRO A 30 0.97 -10.55 -7.94
C PRO A 30 -0.16 -10.72 -8.97
N ALA A 31 -0.26 -11.90 -9.59
CA ALA A 31 -1.25 -12.19 -10.63
C ALA A 31 -2.72 -12.09 -10.16
N THR A 32 -2.95 -12.12 -8.84
CA THR A 32 -4.25 -11.97 -8.18
C THR A 32 -4.72 -10.51 -8.14
N ILE A 33 -3.86 -9.54 -8.45
CA ILE A 33 -4.14 -8.11 -8.37
C ILE A 33 -4.21 -7.55 -9.79
N GLY A 34 -5.30 -6.85 -10.13
CA GLY A 34 -5.55 -6.20 -11.43
C GLY A 34 -4.65 -4.99 -11.73
N GLY A 35 -3.50 -4.90 -11.07
CA GLY A 35 -2.54 -3.81 -11.17
C GLY A 35 -3.06 -2.48 -10.65
N TRP A 36 -2.55 -1.38 -11.22
CA TRP A 36 -2.86 -0.01 -10.80
C TRP A 36 -4.34 0.38 -10.90
N THR A 37 -5.16 -0.38 -11.62
CA THR A 37 -6.61 -0.14 -11.67
C THR A 37 -7.27 -0.39 -10.32
N GLU A 38 -6.78 -1.38 -9.57
CA GLU A 38 -7.29 -1.77 -8.25
C GLU A 38 -6.51 -1.17 -7.09
N VAL A 39 -5.29 -0.69 -7.34
CA VAL A 39 -4.35 -0.25 -6.32
C VAL A 39 -4.29 1.28 -6.24
N LEU A 40 -4.35 1.82 -5.02
CA LEU A 40 -3.96 3.20 -4.71
C LEU A 40 -2.48 3.24 -4.31
N ASP A 41 -1.69 4.09 -4.95
CA ASP A 41 -0.29 4.30 -4.56
C ASP A 41 -0.19 5.24 -3.35
N CYS A 42 0.06 4.68 -2.18
CA CYS A 42 0.18 5.43 -0.92
C CYS A 42 1.64 5.69 -0.52
N ARG A 43 2.61 5.50 -1.41
CA ARG A 43 4.05 5.64 -1.09
C ARG A 43 4.53 7.09 -1.01
N HIS A 44 3.66 8.05 -1.26
CA HIS A 44 3.96 9.48 -1.33
C HIS A 44 3.06 10.32 -0.42
N THR A 45 3.44 11.57 -0.17
CA THR A 45 2.56 12.53 0.50
C THR A 45 1.32 12.81 -0.37
N PRO A 46 0.13 12.97 0.24
CA PRO A 46 -0.14 13.06 1.68
C PRO A 46 -0.31 11.69 2.39
N TYR A 47 -0.32 10.57 1.66
CA TYR A 47 -0.64 9.25 2.22
C TYR A 47 0.37 8.75 3.25
N THR A 48 1.63 9.15 3.15
CA THR A 48 2.69 8.79 4.13
C THR A 48 2.53 9.47 5.49
N GLU A 49 1.65 10.47 5.61
CA GLU A 49 1.31 11.17 6.86
C GLU A 49 0.06 10.57 7.53
N LYS A 50 -0.64 9.67 6.83
CA LYS A 50 -1.85 8.98 7.28
C LYS A 50 -1.52 7.57 7.73
N SER A 51 -2.31 7.06 8.66
CA SER A 51 -2.31 5.63 9.00
C SER A 51 -2.73 4.76 7.80
N ILE A 52 -2.40 3.47 7.88
CA ILE A 52 -2.87 2.49 6.88
C ILE A 52 -4.40 2.46 6.84
N ALA A 53 -5.07 2.53 7.99
CA ALA A 53 -6.53 2.54 8.09
C ALA A 53 -7.15 3.76 7.38
N GLU A 54 -6.67 4.98 7.64
CA GLU A 54 -7.15 6.19 6.97
C GLU A 54 -6.97 6.13 5.44
N ASN A 55 -5.84 5.59 4.99
CA ASN A 55 -5.58 5.42 3.57
C ASN A 55 -6.52 4.37 2.94
N CYS A 56 -6.86 3.31 3.67
CA CYS A 56 -7.85 2.32 3.25
C CYS A 56 -9.26 2.94 3.13
N GLU A 57 -9.70 3.76 4.08
CA GLU A 57 -10.98 4.49 4.00
C GLU A 57 -11.03 5.41 2.78
N PHE A 58 -9.94 6.13 2.52
CA PHE A 58 -9.82 6.97 1.33
C PHE A 58 -9.86 6.13 0.05
N ALA A 59 -9.14 5.01 0.02
CA ALA A 59 -9.12 4.08 -1.11
C ALA A 59 -10.52 3.57 -1.45
N GLN A 60 -11.35 3.22 -0.44
CA GLN A 60 -12.75 2.85 -0.67
C GLN A 60 -13.55 3.97 -1.34
N THR A 61 -13.36 5.22 -0.91
CA THR A 61 -14.03 6.40 -1.47
C THR A 61 -13.72 6.57 -2.96
N VAL A 62 -12.46 6.33 -3.35
CA VAL A 62 -12.01 6.39 -4.76
C VAL A 62 -12.09 5.04 -5.49
N ARG A 63 -12.78 4.06 -4.91
CA ARG A 63 -13.05 2.72 -5.48
C ARG A 63 -11.78 1.92 -5.82
N LYS A 64 -10.78 2.00 -4.94
CA LYS A 64 -9.58 1.16 -4.97
C LYS A 64 -9.75 0.00 -4.00
N VAL A 65 -9.38 -1.19 -4.45
CA VAL A 65 -9.50 -2.45 -3.70
C VAL A 65 -8.31 -2.63 -2.74
N TYR A 66 -7.14 -2.11 -3.13
CA TYR A 66 -5.93 -2.19 -2.34
C TYR A 66 -5.24 -0.85 -2.21
N ILE A 67 -4.44 -0.70 -1.16
CA ILE A 67 -3.42 0.34 -1.06
C ILE A 67 -2.02 -0.28 -1.11
N LEU A 68 -1.09 0.41 -1.73
CA LEU A 68 0.32 0.05 -1.78
C LEU A 68 1.13 0.94 -0.84
N VAL A 69 1.82 0.33 0.11
CA VAL A 69 2.67 1.05 1.09
C VAL A 69 4.09 0.49 1.10
N ASN A 70 5.02 1.31 1.60
CA ASN A 70 6.42 0.89 1.80
C ASN A 70 6.69 0.39 3.23
N GLU A 71 7.88 -0.17 3.43
CA GLU A 71 8.33 -0.68 4.73
C GLU A 71 8.28 0.38 5.85
N ALA A 72 8.59 1.63 5.54
CA ALA A 72 8.60 2.70 6.54
C ALA A 72 7.19 2.99 7.08
N GLN A 73 6.17 2.95 6.22
CA GLN A 73 4.77 3.08 6.64
C GLN A 73 4.33 1.88 7.48
N LEU A 74 4.70 0.66 7.08
CA LEU A 74 4.41 -0.55 7.85
C LEU A 74 5.01 -0.51 9.26
N SER A 75 6.27 -0.07 9.36
CA SER A 75 6.98 0.06 10.64
C SER A 75 6.34 1.08 11.58
N LYS A 76 5.83 2.20 11.04
CA LYS A 76 5.12 3.23 11.82
C LYS A 76 3.81 2.72 12.42
N GLU A 77 3.07 1.89 11.69
CA GLU A 77 1.78 1.35 12.14
C GLU A 77 1.95 0.35 13.30
N GLN A 78 3.05 -0.42 13.30
CA GLN A 78 3.35 -1.39 14.36
C GLN A 78 3.91 -0.76 15.63
N HIS A 79 4.45 0.46 15.52
CA HIS A 79 4.97 1.25 16.64
C HIS A 79 4.42 2.67 16.54
N PRO A 80 3.12 2.87 16.79
CA PRO A 80 2.57 4.21 16.85
C PRO A 80 3.31 4.90 18.00
N SER A 81 4.14 5.89 17.67
CA SER A 81 4.93 6.60 18.67
C SER A 81 3.96 7.14 19.72
N SER A 82 4.17 6.73 20.97
CA SER A 82 3.37 7.07 22.14
C SER A 82 3.23 8.57 22.37
#